data_AF-A0A497I2Y5-F1
#
_entry.id   AF-A0A497I2Y5-F1
#
_cell.length_a   1.000
_cell.length_b   1.000
_cell.length_c   1.000
_cell.angle_alpha   90.00
_cell.angle_beta   90.00
_cell.angle_gamma   90.00
#
_symmetry.space_group_name_H-M   'P 1'
#
loop_
_entity.id
_entity.type
_entity.pdbx_description
1 polymer ?
#
loop_
_entity_poly.entity_id
_entity_poly.type
_entity_poly.pdbx_seq_one_letter_code
_entity_poly.pdbx_strand_id
1 'polypeptide(L)'
;MKTTEEIKIPEKLIDQVIGQDEAVEIIKKAAKQRRNVLLIGEPGTGKSMIGQALAELLPKEQLVDILALPNPKDEDRPLIKTVPAGQGRKIVENARLKALTVSQDRGWLFIILLIVGMSIFSFISDWLISQEKSEILAAADRISSTLMTMLIIIMATMFYLSYKLRVGRVRVIAPKVIVDNSDKDIAPFVDATGLHEGALLGDIKHDPFQTGGLGTPAHERVVAGAIHRAHKGVLFIDEIGTLKPEMQVELLTAMQEKKYPITGRSERSAGAMVQTEPVPCDFIFVGAGNLETIQKMHPALRSRLRGYGYEVYMNSMMPDTPENRKKLARFVAQEVVKDGKIPH
;
A
#
# COMPACT_ATOMS: atom_id res chain seq x y z
N MET A 1 39.03 -11.57 -26.99
CA MET A 1 38.22 -11.62 -25.76
C MET A 1 38.59 -12.92 -25.07
N LYS A 2 39.27 -12.83 -23.93
CA LYS A 2 39.69 -14.01 -23.17
C LYS A 2 38.70 -14.35 -22.05
N THR A 3 38.06 -13.33 -21.46
CA THR A 3 37.11 -13.44 -20.35
C THR A 3 35.86 -12.59 -20.61
N THR A 4 34.79 -12.84 -19.86
CA THR A 4 33.52 -12.10 -19.99
C THR A 4 33.58 -10.70 -19.37
N GLU A 5 34.54 -10.49 -18.45
CA GLU A 5 34.89 -9.21 -17.82
C GLU A 5 35.21 -8.09 -18.82
N GLU A 6 35.79 -8.45 -19.97
CA GLU A 6 36.17 -7.50 -21.02
C GLU A 6 34.96 -7.00 -21.84
N ILE A 7 33.77 -7.59 -21.66
CA ILE A 7 32.58 -7.31 -22.47
C ILE A 7 31.73 -6.24 -21.80
N LYS A 8 31.57 -5.09 -22.47
CA LYS A 8 30.71 -4.00 -22.02
C LYS A 8 29.23 -4.39 -22.09
N ILE A 9 28.55 -4.36 -20.94
CA ILE A 9 27.11 -4.57 -20.83
C ILE A 9 26.41 -3.21 -20.82
N PRO A 10 25.41 -2.98 -21.69
CA PRO A 10 24.61 -1.75 -21.65
C PRO A 10 23.87 -1.58 -20.33
N GLU A 11 23.77 -0.35 -19.81
CA GLU A 11 23.07 -0.08 -18.55
C GLU A 11 21.55 -0.29 -18.65
N LYS A 12 20.93 0.08 -19.78
CA LYS A 12 19.48 -0.01 -19.96
C LYS A 12 19.05 -1.40 -20.41
N LEU A 13 17.99 -1.94 -19.80
CA LEU A 13 17.49 -3.28 -20.15
C LEU A 13 17.08 -3.39 -21.61
N ILE A 14 16.53 -2.32 -22.20
CA ILE A 14 16.10 -2.33 -23.61
C ILE A 14 17.25 -2.61 -24.59
N ASP A 15 18.47 -2.16 -24.26
CA ASP A 15 19.65 -2.34 -25.10
C ASP A 15 20.37 -3.69 -24.82
N GLN A 16 19.97 -4.35 -23.74
CA GLN A 16 20.41 -5.69 -23.38
C GLN A 16 19.65 -6.79 -24.13
N VAL A 17 18.44 -6.51 -24.65
CA VAL A 17 17.64 -7.47 -25.44
C VAL A 17 18.42 -7.90 -26.69
N ILE A 18 18.35 -9.21 -27.01
CA ILE A 18 19.11 -9.83 -28.11
C ILE A 18 18.15 -10.53 -29.07
N GLY A 19 18.35 -10.31 -30.38
CA GLY A 19 17.62 -11.03 -31.44
C GLY A 19 16.16 -10.60 -31.61
N GLN A 20 15.72 -9.53 -30.94
CA GLN A 20 14.34 -9.04 -30.95
C GLN A 20 14.28 -7.57 -31.40
N ASP A 21 14.99 -7.23 -32.47
CA ASP A 21 15.17 -5.84 -32.91
C ASP A 21 13.81 -5.15 -33.20
N GLU A 22 12.89 -5.85 -33.89
CA GLU A 22 11.53 -5.34 -34.15
C GLU A 22 10.71 -5.15 -32.87
N ALA A 23 10.76 -6.12 -31.94
CA ALA A 23 10.07 -6.03 -30.66
C ALA A 23 10.57 -4.82 -29.87
N VAL A 24 11.89 -4.59 -29.83
CA VAL A 24 12.51 -3.44 -29.16
C VAL A 24 11.99 -2.12 -29.73
N GLU A 25 11.88 -1.99 -31.05
CA GLU A 25 11.33 -0.78 -31.68
C GLU A 25 9.86 -0.56 -31.33
N ILE A 26 9.04 -1.61 -31.36
CA ILE A 26 7.62 -1.55 -31.02
C ILE A 26 7.45 -1.14 -29.56
N ILE A 27 8.26 -1.69 -28.66
CA ILE A 27 8.24 -1.38 -27.23
C ILE A 27 8.60 0.08 -26.97
N LYS A 28 9.61 0.63 -27.67
CA LYS A 28 9.93 2.07 -27.61
C LYS A 28 8.74 2.93 -28.06
N LYS A 29 8.02 2.53 -29.12
CA LYS A 29 6.80 3.22 -29.58
C LYS A 29 5.67 3.10 -28.55
N ALA A 30 5.47 1.92 -27.99
CA ALA A 30 4.45 1.64 -26.97
C ALA A 30 4.67 2.46 -25.69
N ALA A 31 5.92 2.58 -25.22
CA ALA A 31 6.29 3.42 -24.08
C ALA A 31 5.89 4.87 -24.30
N LYS A 32 6.29 5.45 -25.44
CA LYS A 32 6.03 6.85 -25.79
C LYS A 32 4.54 7.15 -25.92
N GLN A 33 3.77 6.21 -26.47
CA GLN A 33 2.33 6.37 -26.71
C GLN A 33 1.44 5.88 -25.55
N ARG A 34 2.05 5.29 -24.50
CA ARG A 34 1.37 4.56 -23.43
C ARG A 34 0.33 3.54 -23.94
N ARG A 35 0.74 2.71 -24.90
CA ARG A 35 -0.11 1.66 -25.50
C ARG A 35 0.19 0.29 -24.91
N ASN A 36 -0.85 -0.53 -24.77
CA ASN A 36 -0.74 -1.91 -24.31
C ASN A 36 -0.04 -2.79 -25.35
N VAL A 37 0.57 -3.87 -24.89
CA VAL A 37 1.36 -4.77 -25.72
C VAL A 37 0.96 -6.22 -25.44
N LEU A 38 0.88 -7.03 -26.49
CA LEU A 38 0.74 -8.47 -26.42
C LEU A 38 1.98 -9.12 -27.02
N LEU A 39 2.76 -9.82 -26.19
CA LEU A 39 3.98 -10.53 -26.58
C LEU A 39 3.65 -12.01 -26.85
N ILE A 40 3.84 -12.46 -28.07
CA ILE A 40 3.49 -13.81 -28.51
C ILE A 40 4.76 -14.56 -28.85
N GLY A 41 5.07 -15.63 -28.10
CA GLY A 41 6.26 -16.42 -28.37
C GLY A 41 6.48 -17.56 -27.40
N GLU A 42 7.42 -18.43 -27.76
CA GLU A 42 7.80 -19.59 -26.95
C GLU A 42 8.30 -19.18 -25.55
N PRO A 43 8.20 -20.06 -24.55
CA PRO A 43 8.85 -19.88 -23.26
C PRO A 43 10.35 -19.59 -23.42
N GLY A 44 10.91 -18.70 -22.59
CA GLY A 44 12.33 -18.36 -22.63
C GLY A 44 12.76 -17.34 -23.71
N THR A 45 11.84 -16.80 -24.51
CA THR A 45 12.16 -15.80 -25.56
C THR A 45 12.40 -14.37 -25.05
N GLY A 46 12.34 -14.13 -23.74
CA GLY A 46 12.62 -12.81 -23.13
C GLY A 46 11.39 -11.90 -22.95
N LYS A 47 10.17 -12.44 -22.95
CA LYS A 47 8.92 -11.67 -22.79
C LYS A 47 8.89 -10.79 -21.52
N SER A 48 9.28 -11.35 -20.37
CA SER A 48 9.34 -10.61 -19.11
C SER A 48 10.42 -9.51 -19.12
N MET A 49 11.60 -9.80 -19.69
CA MET A 49 12.69 -8.81 -19.86
C MET A 49 12.22 -7.62 -20.71
N ILE A 50 11.45 -7.86 -21.77
CA ILE A 50 10.84 -6.79 -22.57
C ILE A 50 9.84 -5.96 -21.76
N GLY A 51 9.01 -6.60 -20.94
CA GLY A 51 8.09 -5.89 -20.04
C GLY A 51 8.82 -5.01 -19.02
N GLN A 52 9.93 -5.49 -18.47
CA GLN A 52 10.78 -4.71 -17.56
C GLN A 52 11.45 -3.54 -18.28
N ALA A 53 11.99 -3.77 -19.48
CA ALA A 53 12.56 -2.73 -20.32
C ALA A 53 11.53 -1.65 -20.68
N LEU A 54 10.27 -2.02 -20.90
CA LEU A 54 9.19 -1.05 -21.10
C LEU A 54 9.00 -0.15 -19.87
N ALA A 55 9.05 -0.71 -18.65
CA ALA A 55 8.88 0.06 -17.42
C ALA A 55 10.02 1.08 -17.22
N GLU A 56 11.26 0.72 -17.54
CA GLU A 56 12.41 1.65 -17.49
C GLU A 56 12.29 2.82 -18.47
N LEU A 57 11.59 2.63 -19.59
CA LEU A 57 11.38 3.67 -20.61
C LEU A 57 10.27 4.67 -20.22
N LEU A 58 9.48 4.39 -19.18
CA LEU A 58 8.39 5.28 -18.78
C LEU A 58 8.89 6.51 -18.00
N PRO A 59 8.21 7.66 -18.14
CA PRO A 59 8.59 8.87 -17.43
C PRO A 59 8.45 8.72 -15.91
N LYS A 60 9.45 9.22 -15.17
CA LYS A 60 9.58 9.10 -13.71
C LYS A 60 8.72 10.09 -12.92
N GLU A 61 8.38 11.23 -13.51
CA GLU A 61 7.84 12.42 -12.82
C GLU A 61 6.39 12.27 -12.32
N GLN A 62 5.75 11.09 -12.45
CA GLN A 62 4.34 10.89 -12.15
C GLN A 62 4.05 9.79 -11.10
N LEU A 63 5.06 9.35 -10.34
CA LEU A 63 4.81 8.35 -9.29
C LEU A 63 4.00 8.95 -8.13
N VAL A 64 2.98 8.22 -7.71
CA VAL A 64 2.07 8.60 -6.64
C VAL A 64 1.98 7.48 -5.60
N ASP A 65 1.80 7.87 -4.36
CA ASP A 65 1.32 6.99 -3.30
C ASP A 65 -0.22 7.03 -3.29
N ILE A 66 -0.84 5.91 -2.94
CA ILE A 66 -2.30 5.78 -2.84
C ILE A 66 -2.66 5.50 -1.40
N LEU A 67 -3.56 6.31 -0.84
CA LEU A 67 -4.07 6.18 0.52
C LEU A 67 -5.56 5.84 0.53
N ALA A 68 -5.94 4.94 1.44
CA ALA A 68 -7.31 4.69 1.85
C ALA A 68 -7.61 5.49 3.12
N LEU A 69 -8.67 6.28 3.09
CA LEU A 69 -9.12 7.13 4.19
C LEU A 69 -10.47 6.64 4.71
N PRO A 70 -10.77 6.86 6.01
CA PRO A 70 -12.11 6.64 6.54
C PRO A 70 -13.11 7.56 5.83
N ASN A 71 -14.33 7.06 5.63
CA ASN A 71 -15.44 7.85 5.12
C ASN A 71 -16.49 8.04 6.22
N PRO A 72 -16.64 9.24 6.79
CA PRO A 72 -17.60 9.51 7.86
C PRO A 72 -19.07 9.38 7.45
N LYS A 73 -19.37 9.45 6.14
CA LYS A 73 -20.75 9.34 5.63
C LYS A 73 -21.19 7.90 5.39
N ASP A 74 -20.23 7.02 5.08
CA ASP A 74 -20.48 5.64 4.68
C ASP A 74 -19.22 4.81 4.96
N GLU A 75 -19.20 4.08 6.07
CA GLU A 75 -18.02 3.32 6.53
C GLU A 75 -17.61 2.25 5.52
N ASP A 76 -18.57 1.61 4.86
CA ASP A 76 -18.33 0.55 3.87
C ASP A 76 -17.83 1.10 2.53
N ARG A 77 -17.72 2.42 2.39
CA ARG A 77 -17.15 3.10 1.22
C ARG A 77 -15.92 3.95 1.54
N PRO A 78 -14.75 3.34 1.82
CA PRO A 78 -13.51 4.08 2.05
C PRO A 78 -13.16 5.05 0.91
N LEU A 79 -12.70 6.25 1.29
CA LEU A 79 -12.27 7.28 0.33
C LEU A 79 -10.86 7.00 -0.16
N ILE A 80 -10.56 7.37 -1.40
CA ILE A 80 -9.24 7.16 -1.99
C ILE A 80 -8.58 8.49 -2.32
N LYS A 81 -7.34 8.67 -1.87
CA LYS A 81 -6.55 9.86 -2.17
C LYS A 81 -5.18 9.48 -2.71
N THR A 82 -4.78 10.14 -3.79
CA THR A 82 -3.42 10.08 -4.32
C THR A 82 -2.60 11.27 -3.83
N VAL A 83 -1.33 11.03 -3.57
CA VAL A 83 -0.34 12.06 -3.25
C VAL A 83 0.96 11.75 -3.98
N PRO A 84 1.85 12.73 -4.22
CA PRO A 84 3.16 12.45 -4.78
C PRO A 84 3.93 11.40 -3.95
N ALA A 85 4.70 10.55 -4.64
CA ALA A 85 5.49 9.49 -3.99
C ALA A 85 6.35 10.04 -2.83
N GLY A 86 6.37 9.33 -1.70
CA GLY A 86 7.09 9.74 -0.49
C GLY A 86 6.29 10.61 0.48
N GLN A 87 5.16 11.19 0.05
CA GLN A 87 4.28 11.95 0.94
C GLN A 87 3.32 11.06 1.72
N GLY A 88 2.98 9.87 1.22
CA GLY A 88 2.02 8.97 1.86
C GLY A 88 2.45 8.55 3.27
N ARG A 89 3.70 8.11 3.43
CA ARG A 89 4.30 7.75 4.74
C ARG A 89 4.25 8.92 5.72
N LYS A 90 4.66 10.12 5.28
CA LYS A 90 4.66 11.35 6.10
C LYS A 90 3.26 11.73 6.58
N ILE A 91 2.24 11.59 5.73
CA ILE A 91 0.85 11.90 6.10
C ILE A 91 0.35 10.96 7.18
N VAL A 92 0.59 9.65 7.05
CA VAL A 92 0.17 8.65 8.03
C VAL A 92 0.91 8.83 9.35
N GLU A 93 2.21 9.09 9.31
CA GLU A 93 3.02 9.34 10.51
C GLU A 93 2.55 10.61 11.25
N ASN A 94 2.36 11.72 10.54
CA ASN A 94 1.83 12.96 11.12
C ASN A 94 0.42 12.77 11.71
N ALA A 95 -0.44 11.98 11.07
CA ALA A 95 -1.76 11.66 11.59
C ALA A 95 -1.66 10.87 12.90
N ARG A 96 -0.76 9.89 12.98
CA ARG A 96 -0.49 9.11 14.21
C ARG A 96 0.10 9.96 15.32
N LEU A 97 1.05 10.84 15.01
CA LEU A 97 1.67 11.74 15.99
C LEU A 97 0.66 12.74 16.57
N LYS A 98 -0.17 13.38 15.73
CA LYS A 98 -1.23 14.29 16.21
C LYS A 98 -2.16 13.59 17.19
N ALA A 99 -2.47 12.35 16.90
CA ALA A 99 -3.26 11.49 17.74
C ALA A 99 -2.64 11.18 19.11
N LEU A 100 -1.33 10.96 19.16
CA LEU A 100 -0.59 10.81 20.41
C LEU A 100 -0.52 12.13 21.21
N THR A 101 -0.57 13.29 20.53
CA THR A 101 -0.57 14.59 21.22
C THR A 101 -1.94 15.01 21.75
N VAL A 102 -3.04 14.58 21.12
CA VAL A 102 -4.41 14.89 21.61
C VAL A 102 -4.71 14.15 22.92
N SER A 103 -4.03 13.04 23.22
CA SER A 103 -4.10 12.35 24.52
C SER A 103 -3.23 13.00 25.61
N GLN A 104 -2.60 14.16 25.35
CA GLN A 104 -1.92 14.93 26.38
C GLN A 104 -2.97 15.60 27.28
N ASP A 105 -3.48 14.79 28.21
CA ASP A 105 -4.47 15.15 29.21
C ASP A 105 -4.10 16.46 29.91
N ARG A 106 -5.08 17.37 30.03
CA ARG A 106 -5.10 18.45 31.04
C ARG A 106 -5.20 17.89 32.48
N GLY A 107 -4.74 16.66 32.72
CA GLY A 107 -4.75 16.00 34.01
C GLY A 107 -3.95 16.76 35.07
N TRP A 108 -2.90 17.47 34.64
CA TRP A 108 -2.15 18.37 35.53
C TRP A 108 -3.01 19.53 36.06
N LEU A 109 -3.94 20.07 35.28
CA LEU A 109 -4.90 21.09 35.75
C LEU A 109 -5.88 20.50 36.78
N PHE A 110 -6.31 19.25 36.59
CA PHE A 110 -7.13 18.56 37.59
C PHE A 110 -6.36 18.36 38.90
N ILE A 111 -5.09 17.94 38.82
CA ILE A 111 -4.21 17.81 40.00
C ILE A 111 -4.02 19.15 40.71
N ILE A 112 -3.81 20.25 39.97
CA ILE A 112 -3.70 21.60 40.55
C ILE A 112 -5.00 22.00 41.24
N LEU A 113 -6.17 21.82 40.61
CA LEU A 113 -7.47 22.12 41.22
C LEU A 113 -7.72 21.29 42.49
N LEU A 114 -7.27 20.04 42.51
CA LEU A 114 -7.34 19.15 43.67
C LEU A 114 -6.50 19.70 44.84
N ILE A 115 -5.25 20.08 44.58
CA ILE A 115 -4.32 20.64 45.58
C ILE A 115 -4.84 21.98 46.12
N VAL A 116 -5.36 22.84 45.25
CA VAL A 116 -5.93 24.14 45.64
C VAL A 116 -7.18 23.95 46.49
N GLY A 117 -8.11 23.07 46.07
CA GLY A 117 -9.31 22.74 46.85
C GLY A 117 -8.98 22.18 48.23
N MET A 118 -7.93 21.37 48.34
CA MET A 118 -7.43 20.85 49.62
C MET A 118 -6.85 21.94 50.51
N SER A 119 -6.04 22.83 49.93
CA SER A 119 -5.44 23.94 50.69
C SER A 119 -6.52 24.85 51.27
N ILE A 120 -7.59 25.09 50.52
CA ILE A 120 -8.76 25.86 50.97
C ILE A 120 -9.52 25.11 52.05
N PHE A 121 -9.78 23.81 51.88
CA PHE A 121 -10.51 23.01 52.87
C PHE A 121 -9.75 22.93 54.20
N SER A 122 -8.44 22.64 54.17
CA SER A 122 -7.60 22.59 55.37
C SER A 122 -7.54 23.93 56.10
N PHE A 123 -7.48 25.05 55.36
CA PHE A 123 -7.51 26.39 55.93
C PHE A 123 -8.84 26.69 56.62
N ILE A 124 -9.98 26.35 55.99
CA ILE A 124 -11.31 26.55 56.55
C ILE A 124 -11.52 25.67 57.79
N SER A 125 -11.09 24.40 57.75
CA SER A 125 -11.26 23.49 58.89
C SER A 125 -10.45 23.97 60.10
N ASP A 126 -9.21 24.42 59.90
CA ASP A 126 -8.38 24.90 61.01
C ASP A 126 -8.89 26.23 61.59
N TRP A 127 -9.39 27.13 60.73
CA TRP A 127 -10.07 28.35 61.16
C TRP A 127 -11.34 28.07 61.98
N LEU A 128 -12.12 27.05 61.61
CA LEU A 128 -13.32 26.65 62.33
C LEU A 128 -13.00 26.04 63.71
N ILE A 129 -12.00 25.15 63.76
CA ILE A 129 -11.56 24.47 64.99
C ILE A 129 -10.92 25.47 65.97
N SER A 130 -10.26 26.51 65.48
CA SER A 130 -9.67 27.58 66.32
C SER A 130 -10.70 28.38 67.14
N GLN A 131 -12.01 28.23 66.90
CA GLN A 131 -13.05 28.87 67.71
C GLN A 131 -13.52 28.01 68.92
N GLU A 132 -13.06 26.77 69.06
CA GLU A 132 -13.40 25.93 70.20
C GLU A 132 -12.65 26.33 71.49
N LYS A 133 -13.34 26.27 72.63
CA LYS A 133 -12.80 26.63 73.96
C LYS A 133 -12.11 25.48 74.70
N SER A 134 -12.22 24.25 74.20
CA SER A 134 -11.68 23.04 74.85
C SER A 134 -10.50 22.51 74.03
N GLU A 135 -9.31 22.45 74.65
CA GLU A 135 -8.10 21.95 73.98
C GLU A 135 -8.22 20.47 73.56
N ILE A 136 -9.00 19.69 74.30
CA ILE A 136 -9.16 18.25 74.06
C ILE A 136 -10.08 17.99 72.85
N LEU A 137 -11.17 18.76 72.72
CA LEU A 137 -12.06 18.64 71.54
C LEU A 137 -11.35 19.14 70.28
N ALA A 138 -10.64 20.27 70.37
CA ALA A 138 -9.90 20.81 69.24
C ALA A 138 -8.83 19.84 68.70
N ALA A 139 -8.16 19.10 69.60
CA ALA A 139 -7.21 18.06 69.20
C ALA A 139 -7.89 16.86 68.50
N ALA A 140 -9.06 16.42 68.97
CA ALA A 140 -9.83 15.36 68.35
C ALA A 140 -10.36 15.75 66.97
N ASP A 141 -10.84 16.98 66.80
CA ASP A 141 -11.36 17.50 65.54
C ASP A 141 -10.26 17.74 64.49
N ARG A 142 -9.04 18.09 64.92
CA ARG A 142 -7.87 18.10 64.02
C ARG A 142 -7.50 16.71 63.50
N ILE A 143 -7.57 15.68 64.34
CA ILE A 143 -7.32 14.30 63.91
C ILE A 143 -8.42 13.83 62.95
N SER A 144 -9.68 14.14 63.25
CA SER A 144 -10.82 13.79 62.39
C SER A 144 -10.74 14.48 61.02
N SER A 145 -10.47 15.79 60.97
CA SER A 145 -10.35 16.55 59.72
C SER A 145 -9.15 16.10 58.88
N THR A 146 -7.99 15.80 59.49
CA THR A 146 -6.83 15.26 58.76
C THR A 146 -7.11 13.87 58.17
N LEU A 147 -7.78 12.98 58.90
CA LEU A 147 -8.21 11.68 58.36
C LEU A 147 -9.23 11.83 57.21
N MET A 148 -10.18 12.77 57.34
CA MET A 148 -11.18 13.04 56.31
C MET A 148 -10.54 13.60 55.03
N THR A 149 -9.56 14.51 55.16
CA THR A 149 -8.81 15.01 53.99
C THR A 149 -8.03 13.89 53.29
N MET A 150 -7.39 12.99 54.04
CA MET A 150 -6.71 11.82 53.47
C MET A 150 -7.66 10.88 52.73
N LEU A 151 -8.85 10.64 53.26
CA LEU A 151 -9.87 9.84 52.59
C LEU A 151 -10.33 10.49 51.27
N ILE A 152 -10.54 11.81 51.28
CA ILE A 152 -10.92 12.58 50.08
C ILE A 152 -9.81 12.53 49.03
N ILE A 153 -8.52 12.59 49.43
CA ILE A 153 -7.36 12.42 48.53
C ILE A 153 -7.43 11.05 47.85
N ILE A 154 -7.60 9.98 48.64
CA ILE A 154 -7.60 8.62 48.12
C ILE A 154 -8.78 8.42 47.16
N MET A 155 -9.98 8.89 47.52
CA MET A 155 -11.16 8.81 46.69
C MET A 155 -11.04 9.62 45.40
N ALA A 156 -10.53 10.85 45.46
CA ALA A 156 -10.33 11.70 44.29
C ALA A 156 -9.23 11.14 43.36
N THR A 157 -8.17 10.56 43.92
CA THR A 157 -7.10 9.91 43.16
C THR A 157 -7.58 8.61 42.51
N MET A 158 -8.35 7.78 43.22
CA MET A 158 -9.00 6.58 42.66
C MET A 158 -9.99 6.93 41.56
N PHE A 159 -10.77 8.01 41.74
CA PHE A 159 -11.71 8.50 40.72
C PHE A 159 -10.98 9.01 39.48
N TYR A 160 -9.92 9.81 39.66
CA TYR A 160 -9.08 10.28 38.55
C TYR A 160 -8.41 9.13 37.80
N LEU A 161 -7.87 8.13 38.51
CA LEU A 161 -7.26 6.95 37.91
C LEU A 161 -8.31 6.14 37.13
N SER A 162 -9.49 5.92 37.72
CA SER A 162 -10.60 5.22 37.07
C SER A 162 -11.15 5.97 35.85
N TYR A 163 -11.21 7.30 35.92
CA TYR A 163 -11.56 8.18 34.80
C TYR A 163 -10.52 8.10 33.69
N LYS A 164 -9.22 8.22 34.02
CA LYS A 164 -8.12 8.12 33.06
C LYS A 164 -8.05 6.75 32.37
N LEU A 165 -8.27 5.68 33.13
CA LEU A 165 -8.34 4.31 32.59
C LEU A 165 -9.53 4.12 31.64
N ARG A 166 -10.64 4.84 31.83
CA ARG A 166 -11.80 4.83 30.90
C ARG A 166 -11.59 5.71 29.67
N VAL A 167 -10.94 6.86 29.79
CA VAL A 167 -10.78 7.82 28.68
C VAL A 167 -9.64 7.45 27.72
N GLY A 168 -8.70 6.60 28.13
CA GLY A 168 -7.48 6.25 27.38
C GLY A 168 -7.63 5.43 26.09
N ARG A 169 -8.79 5.37 25.43
CA ARG A 169 -8.99 4.61 24.17
C ARG A 169 -9.73 5.38 23.08
N VAL A 170 -9.43 6.65 22.88
CA VAL A 170 -9.83 7.30 21.61
C VAL A 170 -9.00 6.64 20.50
N ARG A 171 -9.62 5.70 19.77
CA ARG A 171 -8.97 5.00 18.65
C ARG A 171 -8.73 6.01 17.54
N VAL A 172 -7.48 6.13 17.15
CA VAL A 172 -7.04 7.11 16.17
C VAL A 172 -7.30 6.52 14.80
N ILE A 173 -8.21 7.15 14.07
CA ILE A 173 -8.55 6.75 12.71
C ILE A 173 -7.55 7.42 11.77
N ALA A 174 -6.41 6.77 11.54
CA ALA A 174 -5.40 7.25 10.60
C ALA A 174 -5.64 6.69 9.19
N PRO A 175 -5.29 7.43 8.12
CA PRO A 175 -5.25 6.88 6.77
C PRO A 175 -4.30 5.68 6.67
N LYS A 176 -4.56 4.81 5.70
CA LYS A 176 -3.69 3.68 5.35
C LYS A 176 -3.07 3.92 3.98
N VAL A 177 -1.74 3.83 3.88
CA VAL A 177 -1.08 3.73 2.58
C VAL A 177 -1.32 2.33 2.02
N ILE A 178 -1.96 2.23 0.85
CA ILE A 178 -2.25 0.96 0.18
C ILE A 178 -1.31 0.70 -1.00
N VAL A 179 -0.74 1.75 -1.61
CA VAL A 179 0.35 1.66 -2.59
C VAL A 179 1.39 2.71 -2.22
N ASP A 180 2.65 2.27 -2.13
CA ASP A 180 3.80 3.08 -1.75
C ASP A 180 4.86 2.98 -2.83
N ASN A 181 5.25 4.13 -3.37
CA ASN A 181 6.27 4.26 -4.41
C ASN A 181 7.43 5.17 -3.96
N SER A 182 7.56 5.42 -2.65
CA SER A 182 8.57 6.32 -2.08
C SER A 182 10.02 5.93 -2.39
N ASP A 183 10.31 4.63 -2.48
CA ASP A 183 11.66 4.09 -2.68
C ASP A 183 11.96 3.75 -4.15
N LYS A 184 11.17 4.25 -5.11
CA LYS A 184 11.28 3.87 -6.54
C LYS A 184 11.75 5.02 -7.42
N ASP A 185 12.82 4.77 -8.15
CA ASP A 185 13.37 5.70 -9.16
C ASP A 185 12.88 5.42 -10.58
N ILE A 186 12.23 4.28 -10.81
CA ILE A 186 11.67 3.87 -12.11
C ILE A 186 10.19 3.54 -11.95
N ALA A 187 9.46 3.59 -13.06
CA ALA A 187 8.06 3.20 -13.05
C ALA A 187 7.90 1.74 -12.60
N PRO A 188 6.86 1.41 -11.82
CA PRO A 188 6.71 0.07 -11.27
C PRO A 188 6.51 -0.94 -12.39
N PHE A 189 7.31 -2.01 -12.38
CA PHE A 189 7.02 -3.24 -13.11
C PHE A 189 6.37 -4.22 -12.14
N VAL A 190 5.12 -4.59 -12.39
CA VAL A 190 4.38 -5.54 -11.54
C VAL A 190 4.08 -6.79 -12.36
N ASP A 191 4.77 -7.87 -12.01
CA ASP A 191 4.46 -9.21 -12.53
C ASP A 191 3.26 -9.78 -11.77
N ALA A 192 2.20 -10.06 -12.50
CA ALA A 192 0.94 -10.61 -12.01
C ALA A 192 0.62 -11.99 -12.60
N THR A 193 1.63 -12.66 -13.15
CA THR A 193 1.54 -14.03 -13.68
C THR A 193 1.05 -14.99 -12.59
N GLY A 194 -0.02 -15.74 -12.87
CA GLY A 194 -0.56 -16.75 -11.94
C GLY A 194 -1.21 -16.22 -10.66
N LEU A 195 -1.44 -14.90 -10.54
CA LEU A 195 -2.12 -14.34 -9.37
C LEU A 195 -3.59 -14.74 -9.31
N HIS A 196 -4.06 -15.00 -8.08
CA HIS A 196 -5.50 -15.13 -7.81
C HIS A 196 -6.19 -13.76 -7.79
N GLU A 197 -7.52 -13.76 -7.85
CA GLU A 197 -8.36 -12.56 -8.02
C GLU A 197 -8.06 -11.44 -7.02
N GLY A 198 -8.04 -11.74 -5.72
CA GLY A 198 -7.73 -10.74 -4.68
C GLY A 198 -6.32 -10.13 -4.80
N ALA A 199 -5.33 -10.90 -5.23
CA ALA A 199 -3.99 -10.39 -5.46
C ALA A 199 -3.89 -9.54 -6.74
N LEU A 200 -4.65 -9.87 -7.79
CA LEU A 200 -4.68 -9.10 -9.03
C LEU A 200 -5.48 -7.79 -8.87
N LEU A 201 -6.70 -7.88 -8.37
CA LEU A 201 -7.72 -6.82 -8.39
C LEU A 201 -7.96 -6.14 -7.05
N GLY A 202 -7.30 -6.60 -5.98
CA GLY A 202 -7.47 -6.10 -4.62
C GLY A 202 -8.55 -6.84 -3.85
N ASP A 203 -8.46 -6.73 -2.53
CA ASP A 203 -9.37 -7.40 -1.60
C ASP A 203 -9.52 -6.60 -0.30
N ILE A 204 -10.55 -6.94 0.49
CA ILE A 204 -10.78 -6.41 1.82
C ILE A 204 -10.52 -7.52 2.84
N LYS A 205 -9.57 -7.29 3.75
CA LYS A 205 -9.29 -8.26 4.82
C LYS A 205 -10.54 -8.52 5.66
N HIS A 206 -10.74 -9.78 6.01
CA HIS A 206 -11.75 -10.19 6.98
C HIS A 206 -11.44 -9.59 8.36
N ASP A 207 -12.50 -9.17 9.07
CA ASP A 207 -12.40 -8.73 10.46
C ASP A 207 -13.06 -9.76 11.39
N PRO A 208 -12.30 -10.51 12.21
CA PRO A 208 -12.85 -11.44 13.17
C PRO A 208 -13.70 -10.79 14.28
N PHE A 209 -13.54 -9.47 14.50
CA PHE A 209 -14.07 -8.77 15.68
C PHE A 209 -15.19 -7.77 15.35
N GLN A 210 -15.96 -8.00 14.28
CA GLN A 210 -17.08 -7.12 13.93
C GLN A 210 -18.17 -7.07 15.02
N THR A 211 -18.29 -8.10 15.86
CA THR A 211 -19.24 -8.12 16.96
C THR A 211 -18.71 -7.36 18.18
N GLY A 212 -19.48 -6.38 18.67
CA GLY A 212 -19.19 -5.66 19.92
C GLY A 212 -18.44 -4.32 19.79
N GLY A 213 -18.40 -3.70 18.60
CA GLY A 213 -17.92 -2.32 18.41
C GLY A 213 -16.40 -2.15 18.51
N LEU A 214 -15.64 -3.24 18.46
CA LEU A 214 -14.16 -3.26 18.48
C LEU A 214 -13.55 -3.53 17.09
N GLY A 215 -14.38 -3.61 16.05
CA GLY A 215 -13.98 -3.94 14.69
C GLY A 215 -12.89 -3.03 14.13
N THR A 216 -12.12 -3.56 13.18
CA THR A 216 -11.11 -2.82 12.44
C THR A 216 -11.79 -1.98 11.36
N PRO A 217 -11.58 -0.65 11.33
CA PRO A 217 -12.21 0.22 10.33
C PRO A 217 -12.01 -0.27 8.90
N ALA A 218 -13.02 -0.13 8.06
CA ALA A 218 -13.02 -0.65 6.69
C ALA A 218 -11.80 -0.20 5.86
N HIS A 219 -11.41 1.08 5.94
CA HIS A 219 -10.28 1.63 5.20
C HIS A 219 -8.93 1.01 5.60
N GLU A 220 -8.79 0.54 6.86
CA GLU A 220 -7.59 -0.16 7.32
C GLU A 220 -7.49 -1.59 6.78
N ARG A 221 -8.62 -2.16 6.34
CA ARG A 221 -8.70 -3.53 5.80
C ARG A 221 -8.45 -3.61 4.30
N VAL A 222 -8.46 -2.47 3.60
CA VAL A 222 -8.23 -2.39 2.15
C VAL A 222 -6.85 -2.90 1.74
N VAL A 223 -6.79 -3.81 0.77
CA VAL A 223 -5.54 -4.34 0.19
C VAL A 223 -5.52 -4.07 -1.31
N ALA A 224 -4.51 -3.32 -1.75
CA ALA A 224 -4.31 -3.04 -3.16
C ALA A 224 -3.84 -4.29 -3.93
N GLY A 225 -4.57 -4.62 -5.00
CA GLY A 225 -4.15 -5.58 -6.02
C GLY A 225 -3.02 -5.09 -6.92
N ALA A 226 -2.48 -6.00 -7.72
CA ALA A 226 -1.42 -5.76 -8.69
C ALA A 226 -1.76 -4.64 -9.69
N ILE A 227 -3.03 -4.53 -10.12
CA ILE A 227 -3.48 -3.45 -11.02
C ILE A 227 -3.23 -2.05 -10.43
N HIS A 228 -3.40 -1.88 -9.12
CA HIS A 228 -3.20 -0.60 -8.45
C HIS A 228 -1.71 -0.33 -8.20
N ARG A 229 -0.94 -1.38 -7.86
CA ARG A 229 0.51 -1.27 -7.70
C ARG A 229 1.22 -0.93 -9.01
N ALA A 230 0.64 -1.35 -10.14
CA ALA A 230 1.11 -1.03 -11.47
C ALA A 230 0.71 0.38 -11.94
N HIS A 231 -0.07 1.13 -11.15
CA HIS A 231 -0.49 2.48 -11.52
C HIS A 231 0.71 3.35 -11.93
N LYS A 232 0.59 3.98 -13.10
CA LYS A 232 1.62 4.77 -13.80
C LYS A 232 2.82 3.98 -14.32
N GLY A 233 2.90 2.67 -14.08
CA GLY A 233 3.92 1.78 -14.62
C GLY A 233 3.37 0.70 -15.56
N VAL A 234 3.91 -0.50 -15.44
CA VAL A 234 3.64 -1.67 -16.28
C VAL A 234 3.03 -2.79 -15.44
N LEU A 235 1.93 -3.36 -15.94
CA LEU A 235 1.36 -4.61 -15.44
C LEU A 235 1.68 -5.72 -16.44
N PHE A 236 2.47 -6.70 -16.02
CA PHE A 236 2.86 -7.84 -16.83
C PHE A 236 2.11 -9.10 -16.40
N ILE A 237 1.56 -9.85 -17.36
CA ILE A 237 0.94 -11.16 -17.10
C ILE A 237 1.37 -12.11 -18.21
N ASP A 238 2.22 -13.07 -17.87
CA ASP A 238 2.49 -14.21 -18.75
C ASP A 238 1.35 -15.22 -18.68
N GLU A 239 1.27 -16.04 -19.71
CA GLU A 239 0.21 -17.02 -19.92
C GLU A 239 -1.20 -16.44 -19.71
N ILE A 240 -1.46 -15.24 -20.23
CA ILE A 240 -2.73 -14.49 -20.00
C ILE A 240 -4.01 -15.29 -20.29
N GLY A 241 -3.96 -16.26 -21.22
CA GLY A 241 -5.08 -17.15 -21.52
C GLY A 241 -5.41 -18.19 -20.42
N THR A 242 -4.59 -18.30 -19.39
CA THR A 242 -4.83 -19.17 -18.21
C THR A 242 -5.60 -18.46 -17.10
N LEU A 243 -5.68 -17.12 -17.12
CA LEU A 243 -6.52 -16.38 -16.20
C LEU A 243 -7.98 -16.74 -16.40
N LYS A 244 -8.73 -16.78 -15.29
CA LYS A 244 -10.19 -16.97 -15.33
C LYS A 244 -10.84 -15.93 -16.25
N PRO A 245 -11.83 -16.30 -17.08
CA PRO A 245 -12.50 -15.37 -17.99
C PRO A 245 -13.04 -14.12 -17.29
N GLU A 246 -13.58 -14.26 -16.08
CA GLU A 246 -14.14 -13.16 -15.29
C GLU A 246 -13.05 -12.14 -14.93
N MET A 247 -11.88 -12.60 -14.49
CA MET A 247 -10.73 -11.75 -14.19
C MET A 247 -10.22 -11.01 -15.43
N GLN A 248 -10.29 -11.63 -16.62
CA GLN A 248 -9.93 -10.98 -17.88
C GLN A 248 -10.91 -9.86 -18.25
N VAL A 249 -12.21 -10.02 -17.95
CA VAL A 249 -13.23 -8.98 -18.15
C VAL A 249 -13.04 -7.83 -17.16
N GLU A 250 -12.78 -8.13 -15.89
CA GLU A 250 -12.51 -7.09 -14.89
C GLU A 250 -11.22 -6.33 -15.18
N LEU A 251 -10.19 -7.02 -15.69
CA LEU A 251 -8.97 -6.39 -16.17
C LEU A 251 -9.24 -5.45 -17.35
N LEU A 252 -10.11 -5.86 -18.29
CA LEU A 252 -10.55 -4.99 -19.38
C LEU A 252 -11.23 -3.73 -18.85
N THR A 253 -12.11 -3.84 -17.84
CA THR A 253 -12.73 -2.69 -17.18
C THR A 253 -11.68 -1.78 -16.54
N ALA A 254 -10.73 -2.34 -15.79
CA ALA A 254 -9.64 -1.58 -15.19
C ALA A 254 -8.80 -0.82 -16.24
N MET A 255 -8.55 -1.43 -17.40
CA MET A 255 -7.83 -0.80 -18.51
C MET A 255 -8.62 0.32 -19.20
N GLN A 256 -9.95 0.22 -19.24
CA GLN A 256 -10.82 1.24 -19.84
C GLN A 256 -10.99 2.44 -18.92
N GLU A 257 -11.36 2.18 -17.66
CA GLU A 257 -11.68 3.21 -16.67
C GLU A 257 -10.42 3.83 -16.05
N LYS A 258 -9.27 3.14 -16.13
CA LYS A 258 -8.00 3.51 -15.47
C LYS A 258 -8.11 3.65 -13.95
N LYS A 259 -9.24 3.20 -13.41
CA LYS A 259 -9.56 3.11 -11.99
C LYS A 259 -10.38 1.85 -11.79
N TYR A 260 -10.21 1.21 -10.65
CA TYR A 260 -10.96 0.03 -10.29
C TYR A 260 -11.20 0.04 -8.77
N PRO A 261 -12.45 -0.10 -8.30
CA PRO A 261 -12.74 -0.11 -6.86
C PRO A 261 -12.25 -1.42 -6.23
N ILE A 262 -11.78 -1.37 -4.99
CA ILE A 262 -11.43 -2.56 -4.22
C ILE A 262 -12.68 -3.03 -3.46
N THR A 263 -13.03 -4.30 -3.61
CA THR A 263 -14.16 -4.94 -2.94
C THR A 263 -13.72 -6.25 -2.28
N GLY A 264 -14.44 -6.72 -1.26
CA GLY A 264 -14.19 -8.01 -0.65
C GLY A 264 -14.55 -9.16 -1.59
N ARG A 265 -13.57 -10.00 -1.92
CA ARG A 265 -13.75 -11.09 -2.91
C ARG A 265 -14.35 -12.37 -2.35
N SER A 266 -14.46 -12.47 -1.03
CA SER A 266 -15.12 -13.59 -0.37
C SER A 266 -16.54 -13.21 0.04
N GLU A 267 -17.56 -13.74 -0.64
CA GLU A 267 -18.98 -13.47 -0.35
C GLU A 267 -19.38 -13.78 1.11
N ARG A 268 -18.67 -14.70 1.76
CA ARG A 268 -18.90 -15.09 3.16
C ARG A 268 -18.13 -14.24 4.17
N SER A 269 -17.36 -13.27 3.70
CA SER A 269 -16.54 -12.39 4.53
C SER A 269 -17.29 -11.13 4.89
N ALA A 270 -17.10 -10.67 6.12
CA ALA A 270 -17.31 -9.31 6.58
C ALA A 270 -16.84 -8.20 5.59
N GLY A 271 -15.84 -8.51 4.76
CA GLY A 271 -15.31 -7.60 3.74
C GLY A 271 -16.18 -7.47 2.48
N ALA A 272 -17.14 -8.37 2.23
CA ALA A 272 -17.94 -8.38 0.99
C ALA A 272 -18.84 -7.15 0.82
N MET A 273 -19.25 -6.52 1.93
CA MET A 273 -20.07 -5.32 1.92
C MET A 273 -19.26 -4.04 1.68
N VAL A 274 -17.93 -4.11 1.83
CA VAL A 274 -17.04 -2.96 1.70
C VAL A 274 -16.61 -2.81 0.24
N GLN A 275 -16.85 -1.64 -0.33
CA GLN A 275 -16.39 -1.25 -1.66
C GLN A 275 -15.80 0.15 -1.63
N THR A 276 -14.51 0.30 -1.94
CA THR A 276 -13.87 1.62 -1.96
C THR A 276 -14.38 2.51 -3.09
N GLU A 277 -14.09 3.81 -3.02
CA GLU A 277 -14.08 4.63 -4.24
C GLU A 277 -13.12 4.03 -5.30
N PRO A 278 -13.32 4.32 -6.60
CA PRO A 278 -12.46 3.80 -7.65
C PRO A 278 -10.98 4.14 -7.43
N VAL A 279 -10.15 3.11 -7.27
CA VAL A 279 -8.72 3.25 -6.98
C VAL A 279 -7.96 3.39 -8.30
N PRO A 280 -7.04 4.37 -8.44
CA PRO A 280 -6.27 4.54 -9.68
C PRO A 280 -5.46 3.31 -10.07
N CYS A 281 -5.58 2.92 -11.35
CA CYS A 281 -4.88 1.80 -11.97
C CYS A 281 -4.56 2.09 -13.46
N ASP A 282 -4.09 3.30 -13.77
CA ASP A 282 -3.55 3.69 -15.09
C ASP A 282 -2.19 3.03 -15.40
N PHE A 283 -2.18 1.73 -15.67
CA PHE A 283 -0.99 0.96 -16.07
C PHE A 283 -0.93 0.77 -17.60
N ILE A 284 0.26 0.52 -18.13
CA ILE A 284 0.42 -0.10 -19.45
C ILE A 284 0.38 -1.61 -19.27
N PHE A 285 -0.54 -2.27 -19.94
CA PHE A 285 -0.66 -3.72 -19.89
C PHE A 285 0.31 -4.38 -20.87
N VAL A 286 1.06 -5.37 -20.39
CA VAL A 286 1.89 -6.27 -21.19
C VAL A 286 1.39 -7.70 -20.94
N GLY A 287 0.56 -8.19 -21.86
CA GLY A 287 0.17 -9.59 -21.86
C GLY A 287 1.22 -10.42 -22.58
N ALA A 288 1.45 -11.64 -22.11
CA ALA A 288 2.37 -12.58 -22.73
C ALA A 288 1.77 -13.98 -22.83
N GLY A 289 2.22 -14.76 -23.81
CA GLY A 289 1.85 -16.16 -23.96
C GLY A 289 2.40 -16.77 -25.25
N ASN A 290 2.25 -18.08 -25.40
CA ASN A 290 2.47 -18.74 -26.69
C ASN A 290 1.21 -18.63 -27.57
N LEU A 291 1.30 -19.08 -28.83
CA LEU A 291 0.19 -18.98 -29.77
C LEU A 291 -1.08 -19.69 -29.27
N GLU A 292 -0.94 -20.84 -28.61
CA GLU A 292 -2.05 -21.62 -28.06
C GLU A 292 -2.76 -20.88 -26.91
N THR A 293 -1.99 -20.31 -25.98
CA THR A 293 -2.52 -19.55 -24.84
C THR A 293 -3.29 -18.32 -25.30
N ILE A 294 -2.80 -17.62 -26.33
CA ILE A 294 -3.48 -16.44 -26.88
C ILE A 294 -4.81 -16.81 -27.55
N GLN A 295 -4.96 -18.02 -28.11
CA GLN A 295 -6.23 -18.47 -28.65
C GLN A 295 -7.31 -18.67 -27.58
N LYS A 296 -6.91 -19.00 -26.35
CA LYS A 296 -7.80 -19.19 -25.18
C LYS A 296 -8.16 -17.87 -24.48
N MET A 297 -7.54 -16.76 -24.87
CA MET A 297 -7.83 -15.44 -24.29
C MET A 297 -9.28 -15.02 -24.54
N HIS A 298 -9.89 -14.35 -23.56
CA HIS A 298 -11.23 -13.80 -23.68
C HIS A 298 -11.34 -12.87 -24.90
N PRO A 299 -12.33 -13.07 -25.80
CA PRO A 299 -12.42 -12.33 -27.07
C PRO A 299 -12.46 -10.81 -26.92
N ALA A 300 -13.12 -10.29 -25.89
CA ALA A 300 -13.20 -8.85 -25.65
C ALA A 300 -11.84 -8.24 -25.26
N LEU A 301 -11.06 -8.93 -24.42
CA LEU A 301 -9.72 -8.48 -24.03
C LEU A 301 -8.80 -8.52 -25.26
N ARG A 302 -8.82 -9.61 -26.02
CA ARG A 302 -8.05 -9.75 -27.26
C ARG A 302 -8.36 -8.65 -28.27
N SER A 303 -9.65 -8.39 -28.51
CA SER A 303 -10.11 -7.32 -29.40
C SER A 303 -9.60 -5.95 -28.97
N ARG A 304 -9.63 -5.66 -27.65
CA ARG A 304 -9.11 -4.41 -27.09
C ARG A 304 -7.61 -4.25 -27.32
N LEU A 305 -6.82 -5.31 -27.08
CA LEU A 305 -5.38 -5.29 -27.27
C LEU A 305 -5.01 -5.11 -28.73
N ARG A 306 -5.68 -5.82 -29.65
CA ARG A 306 -5.44 -5.70 -31.08
C ARG A 306 -5.87 -4.33 -31.64
N GLY A 307 -6.96 -3.76 -31.15
CA GLY A 307 -7.51 -2.50 -31.67
C GLY A 307 -6.76 -1.25 -31.20
N TYR A 308 -6.15 -1.28 -30.01
CA TYR A 308 -5.57 -0.08 -29.37
C TYR A 308 -4.13 -0.26 -28.89
N GLY A 309 -3.59 -1.48 -28.99
CA GLY A 309 -2.24 -1.84 -28.58
C GLY A 309 -1.36 -2.30 -29.74
N TYR A 310 -0.34 -3.08 -29.40
CA TYR A 310 0.56 -3.75 -30.34
C TYR A 310 0.57 -5.25 -30.08
N GLU A 311 0.53 -6.05 -31.13
CA GLU A 311 0.85 -7.48 -31.08
C GLU A 311 2.27 -7.66 -31.61
N VAL A 312 3.12 -8.33 -30.82
CA VAL A 312 4.53 -8.55 -31.15
C VAL A 312 4.79 -10.04 -31.15
N TYR A 313 5.23 -10.56 -32.29
CA TYR A 313 5.66 -11.94 -32.43
C TYR A 313 7.16 -12.02 -32.14
N MET A 314 7.51 -12.80 -31.12
CA MET A 314 8.89 -12.96 -30.67
C MET A 314 9.63 -13.92 -31.59
N ASN A 315 10.85 -13.57 -31.97
CA ASN A 315 11.72 -14.45 -32.73
C ASN A 315 12.17 -15.64 -31.86
N SER A 316 12.15 -16.84 -32.44
CA SER A 316 12.76 -18.04 -31.84
C SER A 316 14.19 -18.29 -32.33
N MET A 317 14.57 -17.66 -33.44
CA MET A 317 15.87 -17.80 -34.08
C MET A 317 16.39 -16.43 -34.51
N MET A 318 17.71 -16.31 -34.63
CA MET A 318 18.36 -15.16 -35.26
C MET A 318 19.39 -15.64 -36.29
N PRO A 319 19.66 -14.88 -37.37
CA PRO A 319 20.67 -15.25 -38.36
C PRO A 319 22.05 -15.43 -37.72
N ASP A 320 22.80 -16.44 -38.16
CA ASP A 320 24.17 -16.64 -37.70
C ASP A 320 25.13 -15.68 -38.42
N THR A 321 25.30 -14.49 -37.85
CA THR A 321 26.20 -13.45 -38.35
C THR A 321 27.31 -13.16 -37.34
N PRO A 322 28.47 -12.64 -37.78
CA PRO A 322 29.52 -12.20 -36.86
C PRO A 322 29.05 -11.21 -35.80
N GLU A 323 28.04 -10.39 -36.12
CA GLU A 323 27.43 -9.45 -35.17
C GLU A 323 26.56 -10.17 -34.12
N ASN A 324 25.71 -11.11 -34.55
CA ASN A 324 24.85 -11.87 -33.64
C ASN A 324 25.68 -12.80 -32.72
N ARG A 325 26.81 -13.33 -33.20
CA ARG A 325 27.77 -14.05 -32.35
C ARG A 325 28.35 -13.17 -31.24
N LYS A 326 28.62 -11.89 -31.52
CA LYS A 326 29.03 -10.93 -30.47
C LYS A 326 27.90 -10.66 -29.48
N LYS A 327 26.64 -10.57 -29.96
CA LYS A 327 25.47 -10.46 -29.09
C LYS A 327 25.35 -11.68 -28.14
N LEU A 328 25.65 -12.90 -28.61
CA LEU A 328 25.71 -14.09 -27.74
C LEU A 328 26.82 -14.00 -26.69
N ALA A 329 28.01 -13.50 -27.04
CA ALA A 329 29.06 -13.27 -26.05
C ALA A 329 28.61 -12.27 -24.97
N ARG A 330 27.87 -11.23 -25.38
CA ARG A 330 27.24 -10.27 -24.45
C ARG A 330 26.15 -10.91 -23.59
N PHE A 331 25.35 -11.82 -24.14
CA PHE A 331 24.36 -12.58 -23.36
C PHE A 331 25.04 -13.37 -22.23
N VAL A 332 26.13 -14.07 -22.53
CA VAL A 332 26.89 -14.81 -21.51
C VAL A 332 27.39 -13.86 -20.43
N ALA A 333 27.99 -12.72 -20.80
CA ALA A 333 28.43 -11.72 -19.82
C ALA A 333 27.28 -11.19 -18.94
N GLN A 334 26.11 -10.92 -19.54
CA GLN A 334 24.91 -10.48 -18.82
C GLN A 334 24.45 -11.51 -17.78
N GLU A 335 24.37 -12.78 -18.16
CA GLU A 335 23.92 -13.85 -17.24
C GLU A 335 24.95 -14.13 -16.13
N VAL A 336 26.25 -14.02 -16.41
CA VAL A 336 27.30 -14.14 -15.37
C VAL A 336 27.16 -13.01 -14.34
N VAL A 337 27.02 -11.76 -14.78
CA VAL A 337 26.81 -10.61 -13.88
C VAL A 337 25.53 -10.76 -13.06
N LYS A 338 24.45 -11.23 -13.69
CA LYS A 338 23.15 -11.40 -13.05
C LYS A 338 23.13 -12.52 -12.01
N ASP A 339 23.83 -13.62 -12.27
CA ASP A 339 23.94 -14.73 -11.31
C ASP A 339 24.87 -14.40 -10.14
N GLY A 340 25.98 -13.69 -10.41
CA GLY A 340 26.92 -13.21 -9.40
C GLY A 340 27.74 -14.30 -8.69
N LYS A 341 27.57 -15.58 -9.04
CA LYS A 341 28.32 -16.72 -8.47
C LYS A 341 29.32 -17.31 -9.46
N ILE A 342 29.18 -17.03 -10.74
CA ILE A 342 30.08 -17.50 -11.79
C ILE A 342 31.26 -16.52 -11.92
N PRO A 343 32.52 -16.99 -11.86
CA PRO A 343 33.69 -16.13 -12.08
C PRO A 343 33.80 -15.69 -13.55
N HIS A 344 34.36 -14.50 -13.78
CA HIS A 344 34.35 -13.80 -15.07
C HIS A 344 35.43 -14.18 -16.07
#